data_AF-A0A849UAZ7-F1
#
_entry.id   AF-A0A849UAZ7-F1
#
_cell.length_a   1.000
_cell.length_b   1.000
_cell.length_c   1.000
_cell.angle_alpha   90.00
_cell.angle_beta   90.00
_cell.angle_gamma   90.00
#
_symmetry.space_group_name_H-M   'P 1'
#
loop_
_entity.id
_entity.type
_entity.pdbx_description
1 polymer ?
#
loop_
_entity_poly.entity_id
_entity_poly.type
_entity_poly.pdbx_seq_one_letter_code
_entity_poly.pdbx_strand_id
1 'polypeptide(L)'
;MGTQILASKGIAVSLVNVLCRPVGSFRLVGREEPVELIEIVGKAEGVKDSKNLICKTFAHGLCAFQQGDWHEAAVCFQRILDNYGDDGPSKFYLELAVAYQESPPLYWQGVVTFEEK
;
A
#
# COMPACT_ATOMS: atom_id res chain seq x y z
N MET A 1 -2.81 4.70 -13.24
CA MET A 1 -2.79 5.45 -11.96
C MET A 1 -4.16 5.30 -11.31
N GLY A 2 -4.26 4.63 -10.16
CA GLY A 2 -5.53 4.11 -9.62
C GLY A 2 -5.61 4.14 -8.09
N THR A 3 -5.07 5.18 -7.46
CA THR A 3 -5.37 5.51 -6.06
C THR A 3 -6.54 6.47 -6.02
N GLN A 4 -7.59 6.16 -5.24
CA GLN A 4 -8.80 6.98 -5.25
C GLN A 4 -8.59 8.33 -4.53
N ILE A 5 -8.04 8.32 -3.31
CA ILE A 5 -7.58 9.53 -2.57
C ILE A 5 -6.52 9.09 -1.56
N LEU A 6 -5.34 9.72 -1.58
CA LEU A 6 -4.29 9.52 -0.56
C LEU A 6 -4.36 10.62 0.49
N ALA A 7 -4.29 10.25 1.76
CA ALA A 7 -4.23 11.17 2.88
C ALA A 7 -3.10 10.77 3.83
N SER A 8 -2.49 11.75 4.50
CA SER A 8 -1.68 11.47 5.66
C SER A 8 -2.57 10.93 6.78
N LYS A 9 -2.08 9.95 7.52
CA LYS A 9 -2.84 9.30 8.60
C LYS A 9 -3.42 10.30 9.61
N GLY A 10 -2.70 11.39 9.90
CA GLY A 10 -3.13 12.43 10.84
C GLY A 10 -4.40 13.18 10.44
N ILE A 11 -4.67 13.33 9.13
CA ILE A 11 -5.87 14.03 8.62
C ILE A 11 -7.08 13.08 8.58
N ALA A 12 -6.86 11.79 8.37
CA ALA A 12 -7.94 10.83 8.21
C ALA A 12 -8.68 10.48 9.51
N VAL A 13 -8.07 10.73 10.68
CA VAL A 13 -8.68 10.47 12.00
C VAL A 13 -9.99 11.25 12.18
N SER A 14 -10.22 12.33 11.44
CA SER A 14 -11.48 13.10 11.49
C SER A 14 -12.56 12.63 10.50
N LEU A 15 -12.31 11.61 9.68
CA LEU A 15 -13.29 11.11 8.71
C LEU A 15 -14.16 10.01 9.32
N VAL A 16 -15.42 10.34 9.61
CA VAL A 16 -16.44 9.39 10.09
C VAL A 16 -17.08 8.70 8.89
N ASN A 17 -17.39 7.40 9.00
CA ASN A 17 -18.12 6.60 8.00
C ASN A 17 -17.39 6.31 6.67
N VAL A 18 -16.06 6.28 6.66
CA VAL A 18 -15.28 5.82 5.50
C VAL A 18 -14.45 4.59 5.84
N LEU A 19 -14.34 3.68 4.87
CA LEU A 19 -13.39 2.58 4.89
C LEU A 19 -12.05 3.11 4.38
N CYS A 20 -11.01 2.99 5.21
CA CYS A 20 -9.65 3.31 4.84
C CYS A 20 -8.77 2.06 4.90
N ARG A 21 -7.70 2.04 4.10
CA ARG A 21 -6.61 1.05 4.24
C ARG A 21 -5.26 1.74 4.38
N PRO A 22 -4.36 1.26 5.25
CA PRO A 22 -2.97 1.69 5.24
C PRO A 22 -2.33 1.39 3.88
N VAL A 23 -1.57 2.35 3.36
CA VAL A 23 -0.81 2.18 2.10
C VAL A 23 0.68 2.06 2.39
N GLY A 24 1.17 2.49 3.55
CA GLY A 24 2.55 2.29 3.97
C GLY A 24 3.23 3.60 4.40
N SER A 25 4.52 3.51 4.66
CA SER A 25 5.36 4.65 5.07
C SER A 25 6.23 5.09 3.92
N PHE A 26 6.19 6.39 3.62
CA PHE A 26 6.89 6.97 2.48
C PHE A 26 7.78 8.11 2.92
N ARG A 27 9.03 8.09 2.47
CA ARG A 27 9.95 9.23 2.60
C ARG A 27 9.89 10.04 1.31
N LEU A 28 9.47 11.30 1.43
CA LEU A 28 9.36 12.24 0.32
C LEU A 28 10.66 13.02 0.16
N VAL A 29 10.93 13.48 -1.06
CA VAL A 29 12.08 14.36 -1.35
C VAL A 29 12.04 15.58 -0.42
N GLY A 30 13.19 15.89 0.17
CA GLY A 30 13.35 17.01 1.10
C GLY A 30 12.78 16.78 2.50
N ARG A 31 12.40 15.54 2.87
CA ARG A 31 11.96 15.18 4.23
C ARG A 31 12.73 13.98 4.79
N GLU A 32 13.25 14.14 6.00
CA GLU A 32 13.90 13.02 6.72
C GLU A 32 12.86 12.06 7.31
N GLU A 33 11.82 12.62 7.94
CA GLU A 33 10.77 11.87 8.60
C GLU A 33 9.80 11.23 7.59
N PRO A 34 9.58 9.90 7.64
CA PRO A 34 8.58 9.23 6.84
C PRO A 34 7.16 9.70 7.15
N VAL A 35 6.30 9.69 6.15
CA VAL A 35 4.87 9.96 6.28
C VAL A 35 4.09 8.67 6.09
N GLU A 36 3.26 8.31 7.07
CA GLU A 36 2.28 7.24 6.93
C GLU A 36 1.14 7.70 6.01
N LEU A 37 0.96 6.99 4.89
CA LEU A 37 -0.13 7.19 3.96
C LEU A 37 -1.21 6.15 4.15
N ILE A 38 -2.45 6.61 3.99
CA ILE A 38 -3.62 5.74 3.88
C ILE A 38 -4.41 6.09 2.61
N GLU A 39 -5.20 5.15 2.15
CA GLU A 39 -6.18 5.36 1.08
C GLU A 39 -7.60 5.27 1.63
N ILE A 40 -8.45 6.17 1.14
CA ILE A 40 -9.91 6.10 1.35
C ILE A 40 -10.52 5.20 0.27
N VAL A 41 -11.01 4.02 0.65
CA VAL A 41 -11.54 2.96 -0.23
C VAL A 41 -13.04 3.16 -0.55
N GLY A 42 -13.73 3.96 0.24
CA GLY A 42 -15.13 4.34 0.04
C GLY A 42 -15.90 4.52 1.34
N LYS A 43 -17.23 4.63 1.26
CA LYS A 43 -18.10 4.69 2.45
C LYS A 43 -18.11 3.35 3.20
N ALA A 44 -18.17 3.41 4.53
CA ALA A 44 -18.24 2.24 5.41
C ALA A 44 -19.61 1.55 5.36
N GLU A 45 -20.68 2.28 5.05
CA GLU A 45 -22.01 1.72 4.83
C GLU A 45 -22.06 0.96 3.49
N GLY A 46 -22.47 -0.31 3.53
CA GLY A 46 -22.61 -1.15 2.33
C GLY A 46 -21.29 -1.67 1.76
N VAL A 47 -20.22 -1.74 2.58
CA VAL A 47 -18.96 -2.40 2.19
C VAL A 47 -19.24 -3.85 1.84
N LYS A 48 -19.13 -4.17 0.55
CA LYS A 48 -19.22 -5.55 0.04
C LYS A 48 -18.06 -6.38 0.61
N ASP A 49 -18.29 -7.66 0.87
CA ASP A 49 -17.26 -8.59 1.39
C ASP A 49 -15.97 -8.59 0.56
N SER A 50 -16.08 -8.34 -0.75
CA SER A 50 -14.93 -8.17 -1.65
C SER A 50 -13.98 -7.03 -1.23
N LYS A 51 -14.51 -5.88 -0.80
CA LYS A 51 -13.66 -4.75 -0.34
C LYS A 51 -12.94 -5.08 0.97
N ASN A 52 -13.60 -5.80 1.87
CA ASN A 52 -12.97 -6.29 3.11
C ASN A 52 -11.85 -7.29 2.81
N LEU A 53 -12.05 -8.20 1.85
CA LEU A 53 -11.04 -9.17 1.46
C LEU A 53 -9.84 -8.51 0.80
N ILE A 54 -10.04 -7.52 -0.08
CA ILE A 54 -8.97 -6.72 -0.67
C ILE A 54 -8.16 -6.04 0.43
N CYS A 55 -8.81 -5.35 1.37
CA CYS A 55 -8.11 -4.62 2.44
C CYS A 55 -7.29 -5.56 3.33
N LYS A 56 -7.82 -6.75 3.68
CA LYS A 56 -7.09 -7.75 4.48
C LYS A 56 -5.90 -8.33 3.72
N THR A 57 -6.08 -8.71 2.46
CA THR A 57 -4.99 -9.25 1.62
C THR A 57 -3.92 -8.20 1.40
N PHE A 58 -4.32 -6.94 1.19
CA PHE A 58 -3.40 -5.82 1.02
C PHE A 58 -2.59 -5.56 2.29
N ALA A 59 -3.23 -5.57 3.46
CA ALA A 59 -2.54 -5.39 4.74
C ALA A 59 -1.49 -6.49 4.99
N HIS A 60 -1.77 -7.73 4.58
CA HIS A 60 -0.81 -8.82 4.68
C HIS A 60 0.40 -8.60 3.74
N GLY A 61 0.14 -8.29 2.47
CA GLY A 61 1.20 -7.99 1.50
C GLY A 61 2.05 -6.79 1.91
N LEU A 62 1.43 -5.74 2.46
CA LEU A 62 2.15 -4.57 2.97
C LEU A 62 3.05 -4.93 4.16
N CYS A 63 2.59 -5.78 5.08
CA CYS A 63 3.39 -6.22 6.22
C CYS A 63 4.61 -7.03 5.75
N ALA A 64 4.41 -7.99 4.84
CA ALA A 64 5.50 -8.77 4.24
C ALA A 64 6.51 -7.85 3.54
N PHE A 65 6.02 -6.89 2.74
CA PHE A 65 6.86 -5.91 2.05
C PHE A 65 7.68 -5.07 3.05
N GLN A 66 7.07 -4.58 4.13
CA GLN A 66 7.77 -3.80 5.15
C GLN A 66 8.84 -4.61 5.89
N GLN A 67 8.68 -5.94 6.00
CA GLN A 67 9.66 -6.84 6.60
C GLN A 67 10.78 -7.26 5.63
N GLY A 68 10.66 -6.91 4.35
CA GLY A 68 11.63 -7.33 3.33
C GLY A 68 11.32 -8.70 2.71
N ASP A 69 10.16 -9.28 3.00
CA ASP A 69 9.70 -10.50 2.33
C ASP A 69 9.01 -10.14 1.00
N TRP A 70 9.85 -9.87 0.01
CA TRP A 70 9.42 -9.43 -1.31
C TRP A 70 8.60 -10.48 -2.06
N HIS A 71 8.89 -11.76 -1.81
CA HIS A 71 8.21 -12.86 -2.47
C HIS A 71 6.77 -12.95 -1.97
N GLU A 72 6.55 -13.01 -0.65
CA GLU A 72 5.21 -13.07 -0.07
C GLU A 72 4.41 -11.79 -0.39
N ALA A 73 5.08 -10.64 -0.37
CA ALA A 73 4.49 -9.38 -0.81
C ALA A 73 3.96 -9.48 -2.25
N ALA A 74 4.78 -9.91 -3.21
CA ALA A 74 4.39 -10.07 -4.60
C ALA A 74 3.22 -11.06 -4.77
N VAL A 75 3.22 -12.19 -4.06
CA VAL A 75 2.12 -13.17 -4.06
C VAL A 75 0.81 -12.51 -3.60
N CYS A 76 0.84 -11.75 -2.51
CA CYS A 76 -0.34 -11.07 -1.99
C CYS A 76 -0.89 -10.03 -2.97
N PHE A 77 -0.03 -9.19 -3.56
CA PHE A 77 -0.47 -8.14 -4.48
C PHE A 77 -0.95 -8.69 -5.82
N GLN A 78 -0.27 -9.71 -6.36
CA GLN A 78 -0.73 -10.41 -7.56
C GLN A 78 -2.12 -11.02 -7.35
N ARG A 79 -2.35 -11.67 -6.19
CA ARG A 79 -3.67 -12.23 -5.85
C ARG A 79 -4.78 -11.18 -5.86
N ILE A 80 -4.50 -9.95 -5.40
CA ILE A 80 -5.50 -8.87 -5.46
C ILE A 80 -5.79 -8.51 -6.92
N LEU A 81 -4.76 -8.38 -7.75
CA LEU A 81 -4.92 -8.00 -9.16
C LEU A 81 -5.62 -9.07 -9.98
N ASP A 82 -5.35 -10.35 -9.73
CA ASP A 82 -6.01 -11.46 -10.42
C ASP A 82 -7.52 -11.48 -10.15
N ASN A 83 -7.93 -11.11 -8.94
CA ASN A 83 -9.33 -11.15 -8.52
C ASN A 83 -10.09 -9.83 -8.76
N TYR A 84 -9.39 -8.69 -8.83
CA TYR A 84 -10.02 -7.36 -8.80
C TYR A 84 -9.47 -6.35 -9.82
N GLY A 85 -8.42 -6.70 -10.59
CA GLY A 85 -7.98 -6.09 -11.85
C GLY A 85 -7.31 -4.70 -11.78
N ASP A 86 -7.87 -3.77 -11.00
CA ASP A 86 -7.54 -2.34 -11.10
C ASP A 86 -7.14 -1.67 -9.79
N ASP A 87 -6.65 -2.46 -8.82
CA ASP A 87 -6.15 -1.94 -7.56
C ASP A 87 -4.80 -1.24 -7.71
N GLY A 88 -4.79 0.10 -7.76
CA GLY A 88 -3.59 0.90 -7.99
C GLY A 88 -2.44 0.63 -7.01
N PRO A 89 -2.68 0.68 -5.68
CA PRO A 89 -1.67 0.31 -4.69
C PRO A 89 -1.11 -1.10 -4.86
N SER A 90 -1.93 -2.09 -5.19
CA SER A 90 -1.42 -3.45 -5.43
C SER A 90 -0.53 -3.51 -6.67
N LYS A 91 -0.85 -2.80 -7.76
CA LYS A 91 0.04 -2.71 -8.94
C LYS A 91 1.39 -2.10 -8.55
N PHE A 92 1.36 -0.98 -7.84
CA PHE A 92 2.56 -0.29 -7.37
C PHE A 92 3.48 -1.20 -6.54
N TYR A 93 2.92 -1.87 -5.52
CA TYR A 93 3.73 -2.72 -4.66
C TYR A 93 4.16 -4.03 -5.33
N LEU A 94 3.37 -4.59 -6.25
CA LEU A 94 3.79 -5.74 -7.02
C LEU A 94 5.03 -5.42 -7.87
N GLU A 95 5.00 -4.31 -8.60
CA GLU A 95 6.14 -3.86 -9.42
C GLU A 95 7.39 -3.66 -8.55
N LEU A 96 7.23 -3.01 -7.38
CA LEU A 96 8.34 -2.75 -6.47
C LEU A 96 8.89 -4.03 -5.82
N ALA A 97 8.00 -4.95 -5.40
CA ALA A 97 8.38 -6.22 -4.80
C ALA A 97 9.11 -7.13 -5.80
N VAL A 98 8.71 -7.13 -7.08
CA VAL A 98 9.44 -7.85 -8.13
C VAL A 98 10.81 -7.22 -8.35
N ALA A 99 10.90 -5.90 -8.47
CA ALA A 99 12.18 -5.22 -8.63
C ALA A 99 13.14 -5.47 -7.45
N TYR A 100 12.63 -5.52 -6.22
CA TYR A 100 13.45 -5.78 -5.02
C TYR A 100 13.84 -7.26 -4.86
N GLN A 101 13.14 -8.21 -5.50
CA GLN A 101 13.62 -9.60 -5.60
C GLN A 101 14.87 -9.69 -6.49
N GLU A 102 14.90 -8.94 -7.59
CA GLU A 102 16.03 -8.93 -8.52
C GLU A 102 17.20 -8.10 -7.99
N SER A 103 16.91 -6.94 -7.40
CA SER A 103 17.89 -5.98 -6.91
C SER A 103 17.43 -5.39 -5.58
N PRO A 104 17.58 -6.13 -4.46
CA PRO A 104 17.13 -5.67 -3.16
C PRO A 104 17.92 -4.42 -2.71
N PRO A 105 17.27 -3.50 -1.98
CA PRO A 105 17.97 -2.37 -1.38
C PRO A 105 19.01 -2.85 -0.36
N LEU A 106 20.17 -2.20 -0.33
CA LEU A 106 21.26 -2.51 0.62
C LEU A 106 20.82 -2.38 2.08
N TYR A 107 19.92 -1.42 2.35
CA TYR A 107 19.32 -1.21 3.66
C TYR A 107 17.81 -1.06 3.50
N TRP A 108 17.05 -1.80 4.30
CA TRP A 108 15.60 -1.76 4.30
C TRP A 108 15.05 -1.48 5.70
N GLN A 109 14.15 -0.50 5.79
CA GLN A 109 13.50 -0.09 7.03
C GLN A 109 11.98 -0.09 6.91
N GLY A 110 11.43 -0.78 5.90
CA GLY A 110 9.98 -0.77 5.65
C GLY A 110 9.43 0.55 5.10
N VAL A 111 10.30 1.43 4.57
CA VAL A 111 9.94 2.77 4.08
C VAL A 111 10.32 2.90 2.61
N VAL A 112 9.33 3.19 1.78
CA VAL A 112 9.56 3.49 0.37
C VAL A 112 10.07 4.94 0.25
N THR A 113 11.18 5.14 -0.46
CA THR A 113 11.73 6.47 -0.71
C THR A 113 11.49 6.85 -2.16
N PHE A 114 10.91 8.02 -2.40
CA PHE A 114 10.84 8.59 -3.74
C PHE A 114 12.07 9.49 -3.94
N GLU A 115 12.91 9.16 -4.90
CA GLU A 115 13.94 10.06 -5.40
C GLU A 115 13.38 10.80 -6.62
N GLU A 116 13.52 12.12 -6.66
CA GLU A 116 13.22 12.89 -7.88
C GLU A 116 14.13 12.38 -9.00
N LYS A 117 13.56 12.24 -10.20
CA LYS A 117 14.35 12.17 -11.44
C LYS A 117 14.69 13.58 -11.90
#